data_AF-A0A9D2GIP6-F1
#
_entry.id   AF-A0A9D2GIP6-F1
#
_cell.length_a   1.000
_cell.length_b   1.000
_cell.length_c   1.000
_cell.angle_alpha   90.00
_cell.angle_beta   90.00
_cell.angle_gamma   90.00
#
_symmetry.space_group_name_H-M   'P 1'
#
loop_
_entity.id
_entity.type
_entity.pdbx_description
1 polymer ?
#
loop_
_entity_poly.entity_id
_entity_poly.type
_entity_poly.pdbx_seq_one_letter_code
_entity_poly.pdbx_strand_id
1 'polypeptide(L)'
;MSESTLFAQRLKQARTDKKMKQSELSEISGVSIATISAYESADGTKGKNPSLENARSLAKALGISLDWLCGMPDNISEKPATYSELFKFLVYISNSAYTQVYSADRSNEYGELLVGIIEFRDTNIYNFISKWEKIKRLYDQGDIDRELYSLWLEKQYKDYNYEIAKWHEIRDGDLPF
;
A
#
# COMPACT_ATOMS: atom_id res chain seq x y z
N MET A 1 18.16 10.53 -5.43
CA MET A 1 17.38 10.56 -6.69
C MET A 1 16.45 11.75 -6.61
N SER A 2 16.38 12.61 -7.64
CA SER A 2 15.52 13.80 -7.60
C SER A 2 14.06 13.45 -7.92
N GLU A 3 13.10 14.18 -7.36
CA GLU A 3 11.65 13.97 -7.56
C GLU A 3 11.24 13.95 -9.05
N SER A 4 11.90 14.77 -9.87
CA SER A 4 11.68 14.86 -11.32
C SER A 4 11.99 13.55 -12.06
N THR A 5 12.99 12.78 -11.60
CA THR A 5 13.36 11.49 -12.20
C THR A 5 12.30 10.41 -11.94
N LEU A 6 11.63 10.46 -10.78
CA LEU A 6 10.63 9.45 -10.41
C LEU A 6 9.33 9.63 -11.20
N PHE A 7 8.89 10.88 -11.42
CA PHE A 7 7.75 11.18 -12.29
C PHE A 7 7.95 10.62 -13.70
N ALA A 8 9.11 10.85 -14.31
CA ALA A 8 9.44 10.40 -15.65
C ALA A 8 9.36 8.87 -15.78
N GLN A 9 9.92 8.16 -14.80
CA GLN A 9 9.89 6.69 -14.74
C GLN A 9 8.47 6.16 -14.58
N ARG A 10 7.70 6.69 -13.62
CA ARG A 10 6.31 6.26 -13.36
C ARG A 10 5.38 6.56 -14.52
N LEU A 11 5.54 7.71 -15.18
CA LEU A 11 4.79 8.06 -16.39
C LEU A 11 5.02 7.02 -17.50
N LYS A 12 6.29 6.74 -17.80
CA LYS A 12 6.67 5.77 -18.82
C LYS A 12 6.15 4.38 -18.48
N GLN A 13 6.32 3.95 -17.23
CA GLN A 13 5.88 2.66 -16.72
C GLN A 13 4.36 2.48 -16.88
N ALA A 14 3.55 3.42 -16.38
CA ALA A 14 2.10 3.34 -16.46
C ALA A 14 1.59 3.31 -17.90
N ARG A 15 2.23 4.06 -18.81
CA ARG A 15 1.92 4.00 -20.25
C ARG A 15 2.25 2.64 -20.84
N THR A 16 3.42 2.08 -20.54
CA THR A 16 3.86 0.79 -21.10
C THR A 16 3.06 -0.39 -20.54
N ASP A 17 2.63 -0.34 -19.27
CA ASP A 17 1.79 -1.38 -18.66
C ASP A 17 0.42 -1.48 -19.35
N LYS A 18 -0.09 -0.33 -19.82
CA LYS A 18 -1.29 -0.27 -20.66
C LYS A 18 -1.03 -0.57 -22.14
N LYS A 19 0.20 -0.90 -22.52
CA LYS A 19 0.65 -1.14 -23.90
C LYS A 19 0.35 0.05 -24.84
N MET A 20 0.31 1.26 -24.31
CA MET A 20 -0.01 2.48 -25.06
C MET A 20 1.24 3.07 -25.73
N LYS A 21 1.10 3.58 -26.93
CA LYS A 21 2.07 4.48 -27.57
C LYS A 21 1.97 5.89 -26.98
N GLN A 22 3.02 6.70 -27.13
CA GLN A 22 2.98 8.11 -26.72
C GLN A 22 1.92 8.91 -27.51
N SER A 23 1.65 8.53 -28.76
CA SER A 23 0.58 9.13 -29.58
C SER A 23 -0.81 8.86 -29.00
N GLU A 24 -1.07 7.64 -28.55
CA GLU A 24 -2.36 7.25 -27.96
C GLU A 24 -2.56 7.95 -26.61
N LEU A 25 -1.51 8.05 -25.79
CA LEU A 25 -1.58 8.83 -24.55
C LEU A 25 -1.81 10.33 -24.83
N SER A 26 -1.22 10.86 -25.90
CA SER A 26 -1.41 12.26 -26.30
C SER A 26 -2.87 12.55 -26.67
N GLU A 27 -3.48 11.67 -27.47
CA GLU A 27 -4.88 11.80 -27.87
C GLU A 27 -5.84 11.80 -26.68
N ILE A 28 -5.58 10.95 -25.68
CA ILE A 28 -6.47 10.82 -24.51
C ILE A 28 -6.23 11.92 -23.47
N SER A 29 -4.96 12.29 -23.24
CA SER A 29 -4.60 13.28 -22.20
C SER A 29 -4.69 14.73 -22.67
N GLY A 30 -4.71 14.98 -23.99
CA GLY A 30 -4.58 16.32 -24.56
C GLY A 30 -3.18 16.91 -24.46
N VAL A 31 -2.21 16.19 -23.86
CA VAL A 31 -0.82 16.62 -23.75
C VAL A 31 -0.08 16.23 -25.03
N SER A 32 0.67 17.14 -25.63
CA SER A 32 1.36 16.86 -26.90
C SER A 32 2.36 15.69 -26.79
N ILE A 33 2.50 14.92 -27.87
CA ILE A 33 3.47 13.81 -27.97
C ILE A 33 4.89 14.26 -27.61
N ALA A 34 5.30 15.45 -28.10
CA ALA A 34 6.61 16.02 -27.81
C ALA A 34 6.80 16.32 -26.31
N THR A 35 5.74 16.81 -25.64
CA THR A 35 5.75 17.06 -24.20
C THR A 35 5.85 15.76 -23.41
N ILE A 36 5.09 14.72 -23.78
CA ILE A 36 5.14 13.40 -23.15
C ILE A 36 6.55 12.79 -23.29
N SER A 37 7.12 12.84 -24.50
CA SER A 37 8.47 12.34 -24.76
C SER A 37 9.53 13.08 -23.94
N ALA A 38 9.41 14.40 -23.82
CA ALA A 38 10.31 15.20 -23.00
C ALA A 38 10.20 14.87 -21.50
N TYR A 39 8.99 14.56 -21.00
CA TYR A 39 8.82 14.10 -19.62
C TYR A 39 9.43 12.71 -19.40
N GLU A 40 9.17 11.74 -20.28
CA GLU A 40 9.68 10.36 -20.15
C GLU A 40 11.21 10.23 -20.33
N SER A 41 11.83 11.22 -20.99
CA SER A 41 13.27 11.23 -21.29
C SER A 41 14.10 12.03 -20.27
N ALA A 42 13.48 12.53 -19.20
CA ALA A 42 14.16 13.34 -18.20
C ALA A 42 15.15 12.51 -17.37
N ASP A 43 16.45 12.80 -17.50
CA ASP A 43 17.55 12.14 -16.77
C ASP A 43 17.99 12.88 -15.48
N GLY A 44 17.16 13.84 -15.02
CA GLY A 44 17.44 14.64 -13.83
C GLY A 44 18.26 15.92 -14.06
N THR A 45 18.70 16.20 -15.30
CA THR A 45 19.44 17.45 -15.60
C THR A 45 18.69 18.43 -16.50
N LYS A 46 17.72 17.96 -17.30
CA LYS A 46 16.95 18.77 -18.28
C LYS A 46 15.48 18.34 -18.46
N GLY A 47 14.86 17.78 -17.43
CA GLY A 47 13.43 17.45 -17.47
C GLY A 47 12.56 18.70 -17.32
N LYS A 48 11.65 18.97 -18.25
CA LYS A 48 10.60 19.98 -18.04
C LYS A 48 9.75 19.51 -16.85
N ASN A 49 9.67 20.31 -15.78
CA ASN A 49 8.70 20.04 -14.73
C ASN A 49 7.29 20.08 -15.34
N PRO A 50 6.49 19.02 -15.19
CA PRO A 50 5.12 19.04 -15.67
C PRO A 50 4.34 20.11 -14.93
N SER A 51 3.49 20.86 -15.65
CA SER A 51 2.47 21.67 -14.99
C SER A 51 1.51 20.74 -14.24
N LEU A 52 0.88 21.24 -13.18
CA LEU A 52 -0.14 20.50 -12.45
C LEU A 52 -1.27 20.02 -13.38
N GLU A 53 -1.65 20.86 -14.35
CA GLU A 53 -2.67 20.54 -15.36
C GLU A 53 -2.26 19.35 -16.24
N ASN A 54 -1.02 19.34 -16.75
CA ASN A 54 -0.52 18.24 -17.57
C ASN A 54 -0.39 16.96 -16.74
N ALA A 55 0.18 17.05 -15.53
CA ALA A 55 0.32 15.90 -14.64
C ALA A 55 -1.04 15.28 -14.30
N ARG A 56 -2.04 16.12 -13.99
CA ARG A 56 -3.42 15.68 -13.71
C ARG A 56 -4.07 15.03 -14.94
N SER A 57 -3.88 15.62 -16.13
CA SER A 57 -4.48 15.10 -17.37
C SER A 57 -3.86 13.75 -17.77
N LEU A 58 -2.55 13.60 -17.60
CA LEU A 58 -1.84 12.33 -17.80
C LEU A 58 -2.29 11.27 -16.79
N ALA A 59 -2.36 11.61 -15.50
CA ALA A 59 -2.84 10.69 -14.46
C ALA A 59 -4.26 10.20 -14.76
N LYS A 60 -5.16 11.10 -15.16
CA LYS A 60 -6.54 10.75 -15.55
C LYS A 60 -6.58 9.85 -16.79
N ALA A 61 -5.82 10.16 -17.83
CA ALA A 61 -5.73 9.34 -19.05
C ALA A 61 -5.18 7.94 -18.76
N LEU A 62 -4.21 7.85 -17.85
CA LEU A 62 -3.61 6.59 -17.41
C LEU A 62 -4.40 5.90 -16.29
N GLY A 63 -5.46 6.49 -15.77
CA GLY A 63 -6.27 5.91 -14.69
C GLY A 63 -5.47 5.59 -13.42
N ILE A 64 -4.48 6.42 -13.10
CA ILE A 64 -3.63 6.33 -11.90
C ILE A 64 -3.84 7.57 -11.02
N SER A 65 -3.45 7.51 -9.74
CA SER A 65 -3.48 8.70 -8.89
C SER A 65 -2.36 9.68 -9.27
N LEU A 66 -2.63 10.97 -9.09
CA LEU A 66 -1.61 12.01 -9.28
C LEU A 66 -0.47 11.83 -8.27
N ASP A 67 -0.79 11.42 -7.04
CA ASP A 67 0.19 11.17 -5.98
C ASP A 67 1.16 10.05 -6.36
N TRP A 68 0.64 8.93 -6.88
CA TRP A 68 1.48 7.87 -7.42
C TRP A 68 2.31 8.40 -8.60
N LEU A 69 1.71 9.13 -9.54
CA LEU A 69 2.48 9.67 -10.66
C LEU A 69 3.62 10.60 -10.22
N CYS A 70 3.42 11.40 -9.17
CA CYS A 70 4.40 12.34 -8.63
C CYS A 70 5.44 11.70 -7.69
N GLY A 71 5.41 10.39 -7.48
CA GLY A 71 6.40 9.76 -6.63
C GLY A 71 6.09 9.84 -5.13
N MET A 72 4.91 10.32 -4.75
CA MET A 72 4.48 10.25 -3.35
C MET A 72 4.36 8.77 -2.96
N PRO A 73 4.74 8.41 -1.72
CA PRO A 73 4.47 7.07 -1.22
C PRO A 73 2.98 6.79 -1.41
N ASP A 74 2.64 5.55 -1.79
CA ASP A 74 1.26 5.08 -1.75
C ASP A 74 0.83 5.20 -0.29
N ASN A 75 0.26 6.35 0.06
CA ASN A 75 -0.40 6.52 1.32
C ASN A 75 -1.63 5.62 1.21
N ILE A 76 -1.48 4.39 1.70
CA ILE A 76 -2.59 3.55 2.15
C ILE A 76 -3.18 4.28 3.38
N SER A 77 -3.69 5.49 3.20
CA SER A 77 -4.28 6.31 4.25
C SER A 77 -5.79 6.37 4.15
N GLU A 78 -6.39 5.71 3.16
CA GLU A 78 -7.84 5.66 3.01
C GLU A 78 -8.35 4.26 3.39
N LYS A 79 -9.28 4.24 4.36
CA LYS A 79 -10.09 3.07 4.68
C LYS A 79 -10.70 2.54 3.38
N PRO A 80 -10.67 1.22 3.11
CA PRO A 80 -11.31 0.67 1.91
C PRO A 80 -12.79 1.08 1.86
N ALA A 81 -13.18 1.73 0.78
CA ALA A 81 -14.55 2.20 0.54
C ALA A 81 -15.44 1.09 -0.05
N THR A 82 -14.83 0.06 -0.66
CA THR A 82 -15.54 -1.06 -1.27
C THR A 82 -15.00 -2.42 -0.81
N TYR A 83 -15.82 -3.48 -0.94
CA TYR A 83 -15.37 -4.86 -0.73
C TYR A 83 -14.22 -5.26 -1.67
N SER A 84 -14.21 -4.75 -2.90
CA SER A 84 -13.12 -5.02 -3.85
C SER A 84 -11.77 -4.51 -3.32
N GLU A 85 -11.75 -3.31 -2.75
CA GLU A 85 -10.55 -2.76 -2.10
C GLU A 85 -10.18 -3.54 -0.84
N LEU A 86 -11.17 -3.88 0.00
CA LEU A 86 -10.93 -4.71 1.18
C LEU A 86 -10.33 -6.07 0.81
N PHE A 87 -10.84 -6.73 -0.23
CA PHE A 87 -10.33 -8.02 -0.69
C PHE A 87 -8.92 -7.92 -1.25
N LYS A 88 -8.57 -6.82 -1.94
CA LYS A 88 -7.18 -6.56 -2.35
C LYS A 88 -6.25 -6.46 -1.15
N PHE A 89 -6.68 -5.82 -0.05
CA PHE A 89 -5.90 -5.82 1.19
C PHE A 89 -5.76 -7.24 1.77
N LEU A 90 -6.82 -8.03 1.80
CA LEU A 90 -6.74 -9.42 2.29
C LEU A 90 -5.73 -10.25 1.48
N VAL A 91 -5.76 -10.15 0.15
CA VAL A 91 -4.80 -10.83 -0.74
C VAL A 91 -3.38 -10.30 -0.55
N TYR A 92 -3.22 -9.00 -0.30
CA TYR A 92 -1.90 -8.44 0.01
C TYR A 92 -1.37 -9.01 1.33
N ILE A 93 -2.18 -9.00 2.40
CA ILE A 93 -1.83 -9.51 3.72
C ILE A 93 -1.53 -11.02 3.68
N SER A 94 -2.29 -11.80 2.91
CA SER A 94 -2.06 -13.24 2.76
C SER A 94 -0.70 -13.54 2.13
N ASN A 95 -0.18 -12.60 1.32
CA ASN A 95 1.10 -12.73 0.64
C ASN A 95 2.26 -12.05 1.40
N SER A 96 2.00 -11.32 2.49
CA SER A 96 3.00 -10.42 3.12
C SER A 96 3.64 -10.92 4.42
N ALA A 97 3.38 -12.16 4.87
CA ALA A 97 3.99 -12.79 6.04
C ALA A 97 3.62 -14.29 6.06
N TYR A 98 3.91 -15.02 7.16
CA TYR A 98 3.33 -16.34 7.45
C TYR A 98 1.85 -16.23 7.82
N THR A 99 1.05 -15.77 6.86
CA THR A 99 -0.38 -15.54 7.03
C THR A 99 -1.15 -16.67 6.37
N GLN A 100 -2.11 -17.26 7.09
CA GLN A 100 -3.11 -18.13 6.51
C GLN A 100 -4.46 -17.43 6.54
N VAL A 101 -5.17 -17.45 5.41
CA VAL A 101 -6.53 -16.91 5.31
C VAL A 101 -7.45 -18.07 4.93
N TYR A 102 -8.43 -18.35 5.77
CA TYR A 102 -9.35 -19.47 5.58
C TYR A 102 -10.72 -19.16 6.18
N SER A 103 -11.75 -19.85 5.69
CA SER A 103 -13.10 -19.80 6.26
C SER A 103 -13.29 -20.93 7.28
N ALA A 104 -14.12 -20.70 8.28
CA ALA A 104 -14.54 -21.74 9.20
C ALA A 104 -16.03 -21.60 9.54
N ASP A 105 -16.68 -22.75 9.71
CA ASP A 105 -18.04 -22.84 10.20
C ASP A 105 -17.96 -23.10 11.71
N ARG A 106 -18.43 -22.14 12.52
CA ARG A 106 -18.43 -22.26 13.98
C ARG A 106 -19.86 -22.46 14.47
N SER A 107 -20.13 -23.60 15.10
CA SER A 107 -21.39 -23.82 15.82
C SER A 107 -21.25 -23.39 17.28
N ASN A 108 -22.17 -22.57 17.77
CA ASN A 108 -22.34 -22.33 19.21
C ASN A 108 -23.80 -22.53 19.62
N GLU A 109 -24.10 -22.32 20.91
CA GLU A 109 -25.46 -22.48 21.47
C GLU A 109 -26.52 -21.57 20.82
N TYR A 110 -26.12 -20.57 20.04
CA TYR A 110 -26.99 -19.63 19.33
C TYR A 110 -27.11 -19.91 17.81
N GLY A 111 -26.41 -20.92 17.28
CA GLY A 111 -26.50 -21.35 15.88
C GLY A 111 -25.16 -21.49 15.15
N GLU A 112 -25.22 -21.63 13.83
CA GLU A 112 -24.07 -21.66 12.93
C GLU A 112 -23.60 -20.24 12.58
N LEU A 113 -22.30 -20.01 12.72
CA LEU A 113 -21.64 -18.76 12.40
C LEU A 113 -20.58 -19.02 11.33
N LEU A 114 -20.76 -18.43 10.15
CA LEU A 114 -19.76 -18.42 9.09
C LEU A 114 -18.75 -17.31 9.38
N VAL A 115 -17.47 -17.67 9.53
CA VAL A 115 -16.40 -16.69 9.79
C VAL A 115 -15.28 -16.77 8.77
N GLY A 116 -14.74 -15.60 8.39
CA GLY A 116 -13.43 -15.50 7.77
C GLY A 116 -12.35 -15.32 8.84
N ILE A 117 -11.28 -16.09 8.75
CA ILE A 117 -10.18 -16.08 9.72
C ILE A 117 -8.89 -15.69 8.99
N ILE A 118 -8.12 -14.81 9.63
CA ILE A 118 -6.74 -14.49 9.27
C ILE A 118 -5.87 -14.95 10.45
N GLU A 119 -5.04 -15.96 10.22
CA GLU A 119 -4.10 -16.49 11.21
C GLU A 119 -2.69 -16.01 10.86
N PHE A 120 -2.01 -15.43 11.85
CA PHE A 120 -0.61 -14.99 11.73
C PHE A 120 0.29 -15.91 12.54
N ARG A 121 1.29 -16.52 11.90
CA ARG A 121 2.34 -17.31 12.57
C ARG A 121 3.65 -16.54 12.69
N ASP A 122 3.53 -15.25 12.96
CA ASP A 122 4.66 -14.35 13.15
C ASP A 122 4.61 -13.75 14.56
N THR A 123 5.69 -13.92 15.31
CA THR A 123 5.79 -13.48 16.71
C THR A 123 5.73 -11.95 16.84
N ASN A 124 6.26 -11.20 15.88
CA ASN A 124 6.20 -9.73 15.89
C ASN A 124 4.76 -9.26 15.66
N ILE A 125 4.05 -9.87 14.70
CA ILE A 125 2.63 -9.58 14.47
C ILE A 125 1.80 -9.94 15.71
N TYR A 126 2.01 -11.12 16.31
CA TYR A 126 1.35 -11.52 17.55
C TYR A 126 1.56 -10.52 18.68
N ASN A 127 2.81 -10.09 18.89
CA ASN A 127 3.18 -9.15 19.94
C ASN A 127 2.56 -7.76 19.71
N PHE A 128 2.52 -7.30 18.46
CA PHE A 128 1.84 -6.06 18.11
C PHE A 128 0.34 -6.15 18.39
N ILE A 129 -0.36 -7.16 17.84
CA ILE A 129 -1.81 -7.33 17.99
C ILE A 129 -2.20 -7.46 19.48
N SER A 130 -1.47 -8.25 20.25
CA SER A 130 -1.73 -8.47 21.68
C SER A 130 -1.63 -7.20 22.52
N LYS A 131 -0.75 -6.26 22.14
CA LYS A 131 -0.65 -4.95 22.80
C LYS A 131 -1.70 -3.98 22.24
N TRP A 132 -1.90 -4.01 20.93
CA TRP A 132 -2.83 -3.13 20.24
C TRP A 132 -4.27 -3.34 20.71
N GLU A 133 -4.73 -4.59 20.89
CA GLU A 133 -6.06 -4.91 21.40
C GLU A 133 -6.36 -4.17 22.72
N LYS A 134 -5.39 -4.14 23.63
CA LYS A 134 -5.52 -3.47 24.94
C LYS A 134 -5.66 -1.96 24.78
N ILE A 135 -4.81 -1.35 23.97
CA ILE A 135 -4.81 0.10 23.75
C ILE A 135 -6.04 0.54 22.93
N LYS A 136 -6.43 -0.24 21.92
CA LYS A 136 -7.62 -0.01 21.12
C LYS A 136 -8.88 -0.05 21.97
N ARG A 137 -8.98 -1.00 22.91
CA ARG A 137 -10.10 -1.07 23.85
C ARG A 137 -10.22 0.19 24.70
N LEU A 138 -9.12 0.70 25.26
CA LEU A 138 -9.12 1.95 26.04
C LEU A 138 -9.58 3.13 25.18
N TYR A 139 -9.11 3.20 23.93
CA TYR A 139 -9.54 4.24 22.99
C TYR A 139 -11.03 4.14 22.65
N ASP A 140 -11.53 2.94 22.36
CA ASP A 140 -12.94 2.70 22.01
C ASP A 140 -13.89 2.97 23.18
N GLN A 141 -13.41 2.79 24.41
CA GLN A 141 -14.15 3.11 25.64
C GLN A 141 -14.09 4.60 26.01
N GLY A 142 -13.22 5.37 25.34
CA GLY A 142 -13.03 6.80 25.61
C GLY A 142 -12.12 7.10 26.80
N ASP A 143 -11.42 6.11 27.34
CA ASP A 143 -10.49 6.28 28.47
C ASP A 143 -9.19 7.01 28.06
N ILE A 144 -8.84 6.94 26.78
CA ILE A 144 -7.75 7.72 26.18
C ILE A 144 -8.25 8.43 24.93
N ASP A 145 -7.70 9.61 24.66
CA ASP A 145 -8.04 10.38 23.46
C ASP A 145 -7.29 9.89 22.21
N ARG A 146 -7.62 10.52 21.08
CA ARG A 146 -7.00 10.23 19.78
C ARG A 146 -5.50 10.53 19.76
N GLU A 147 -5.05 11.54 20.51
CA GLU A 147 -3.66 11.95 20.53
C GLU A 147 -2.81 10.86 21.18
N LEU A 148 -3.21 10.39 22.37
CA LEU A 148 -2.54 9.30 23.07
C LEU A 148 -2.57 7.99 22.28
N TYR A 149 -3.70 7.66 21.66
CA TYR A 149 -3.81 6.49 20.79
C TYR A 149 -2.85 6.58 19.58
N SER A 150 -2.76 7.76 18.96
CA SER A 150 -1.88 7.98 17.80
C SER A 150 -0.40 7.92 18.19
N LEU A 151 -0.02 8.54 19.31
CA LEU A 151 1.34 8.47 19.85
C LEU A 151 1.79 7.02 20.13
N TRP A 152 0.88 6.19 20.65
CA TRP A 152 1.17 4.77 20.85
C TRP A 152 1.44 4.05 19.53
N LEU A 153 0.59 4.27 18.51
CA LEU A 153 0.80 3.68 17.19
C LEU A 153 2.11 4.14 16.55
N GLU A 154 2.40 5.44 16.56
CA GLU A 154 3.66 5.99 16.04
C GLU A 154 4.89 5.38 16.69
N LYS A 155 4.84 5.15 18.00
CA LYS A 155 5.90 4.45 18.71
C LYS A 155 6.03 3.01 18.20
N GLN A 156 4.93 2.26 18.09
CA GLN A 156 5.00 0.89 17.59
C GLN A 156 5.56 0.83 16.16
N TYR A 157 5.15 1.75 15.27
CA TYR A 157 5.68 1.79 13.90
C TYR A 157 7.18 2.04 13.87
N LYS A 158 7.72 2.85 14.77
CA LYS A 158 9.17 3.05 14.92
C LYS A 158 9.86 1.79 15.46
N ASP A 159 9.28 1.16 16.47
CA ASP A 159 9.84 -0.05 17.12
C ASP A 159 9.91 -1.25 16.14
N TYR A 160 8.97 -1.35 15.18
CA TYR A 160 8.91 -2.41 14.17
C TYR A 160 9.37 -1.98 12.77
N ASN A 161 10.14 -0.89 12.65
CA ASN A 161 10.63 -0.40 11.36
C ASN A 161 11.86 -1.19 10.87
N TYR A 162 11.67 -2.47 10.58
CA TYR A 162 12.68 -3.36 10.01
C TYR A 162 12.03 -4.41 9.08
N GLU A 163 12.84 -5.08 8.27
CA GLU A 163 12.36 -6.02 7.26
C GLU A 163 11.64 -7.24 7.86
N ILE A 164 10.59 -7.70 7.18
CA ILE A 164 9.88 -8.94 7.52
C ILE A 164 10.77 -10.13 7.13
N ALA A 165 11.06 -11.02 8.09
CA ALA A 165 11.93 -12.17 7.88
C ALA A 165 11.34 -13.17 6.86
N LYS A 166 12.16 -13.59 5.89
CA LYS A 166 11.82 -14.63 4.90
C LYS A 166 12.31 -16.00 5.39
N TRP A 167 11.42 -16.99 5.51
CA TRP A 167 11.68 -18.31 6.10
C TRP A 167 12.34 -19.31 5.14
N HIS A 168 13.03 -18.84 4.11
CA HIS A 168 13.89 -19.71 3.33
C HIS A 168 15.35 -19.73 3.86
N GLU A 169 15.61 -19.09 5.01
CA GLU A 169 16.95 -19.03 5.62
C GLU A 169 17.02 -19.57 7.06
N ILE A 170 15.89 -19.96 7.68
CA ILE A 170 15.91 -20.63 8.98
C ILE A 170 16.09 -22.12 8.71
N ARG A 171 17.31 -22.63 8.90
CA ARG A 171 17.56 -24.08 8.95
C ARG A 171 16.87 -24.62 10.20
N ASP A 172 16.34 -25.85 10.13
CA ASP A 172 15.61 -26.54 11.22
C ASP A 172 16.32 -26.60 12.59
N GLY A 173 17.57 -26.11 12.70
CA GLY A 173 18.34 -26.02 13.94
C GLY A 173 18.30 -24.68 14.68
N ASP A 174 17.69 -23.63 14.11
CA ASP A 174 17.78 -22.26 14.67
C ASP A 174 16.53 -21.77 15.41
N LEU A 175 15.56 -22.66 15.69
CA LEU A 175 14.40 -22.31 16.51
C LEU A 175 14.70 -22.52 18.00
N PRO A 176 14.73 -21.47 18.85
CA PRO A 176 14.72 -21.66 20.28
C PRO A 176 13.32 -22.15 20.70
N PHE A 177 13.31 -23.29 21.40
CA PHE A 177 12.14 -23.92 22.01
C PHE A 177 11.37 -22.96 22.92
#